data_AF-A0A0U0ZJ18-F1
#
_entry.id   AF-A0A0U0ZJ18-F1
#
_cell.length_a   1.000
_cell.length_b   1.000
_cell.length_c   1.000
_cell.angle_alpha   90.00
_cell.angle_beta   90.00
_cell.angle_gamma   90.00
#
_symmetry.space_group_name_H-M   'P 1'
#
loop_
_entity.id
_entity.type
_entity.pdbx_description
1 polymer ?
#
loop_
_entity_poly.entity_id
_entity_poly.type
_entity_poly.pdbx_seq_one_letter_code
_entity_poly.pdbx_strand_id
1 'polypeptide(L)'
;MDNSAPPPREWGPKPAGILAVALLGLALGIASTLFVTDAPGRLLAALAALGLLIFAAVSWRCRPKLRLADDGLQMQGLTRHTLLPRTAVDSVKVTEFRRLGRRTRLLEIESGDRLIVLNRWDLGTDPRDVYEALRAARYPA
;
A
#
# COMPACT_ATOMS: atom_id res chain seq x y z
N MET A 1 -18.47 -15.60 -27.23
CA MET A 1 -18.33 -16.10 -25.85
C MET A 1 -16.84 -16.16 -25.56
N ASP A 2 -16.28 -14.99 -25.27
CA ASP A 2 -14.93 -14.78 -24.74
C ASP A 2 -14.91 -15.23 -23.28
N ASN A 3 -14.49 -16.47 -23.05
CA ASN A 3 -14.23 -17.04 -21.72
C ASN A 3 -12.94 -16.45 -21.12
N SER A 4 -12.81 -15.12 -21.14
CA SER A 4 -11.77 -14.43 -20.39
C SER A 4 -12.15 -14.55 -18.92
N ALA A 5 -11.47 -15.46 -18.20
CA ALA A 5 -11.43 -15.39 -16.74
C ALA A 5 -11.21 -13.90 -16.37
N PRO A 6 -11.99 -13.35 -15.41
CA PRO A 6 -11.82 -11.94 -15.04
C PRO A 6 -10.34 -11.70 -14.76
N PRO A 7 -9.72 -10.65 -15.32
CA PRO A 7 -8.29 -10.45 -15.19
C PRO A 7 -7.90 -10.46 -13.71
N PRO A 8 -6.77 -11.09 -13.33
CA PRO A 8 -6.33 -11.14 -11.94
C PRO A 8 -6.31 -9.72 -11.37
N ARG A 9 -7.13 -9.49 -10.34
CA ARG A 9 -7.24 -8.17 -9.73
C ARG A 9 -6.09 -8.00 -8.75
N GLU A 10 -5.21 -7.08 -9.09
CA GLU A 10 -4.06 -6.70 -8.29
C GLU A 10 -4.24 -5.27 -7.79
N TRP A 11 -4.00 -5.09 -6.49
CA TRP A 11 -4.02 -3.81 -5.80
C TRP A 11 -2.65 -3.53 -5.20
N GLY A 12 -2.16 -2.31 -5.40
CA GLY A 12 -0.83 -1.91 -4.99
C GLY A 12 -0.65 -0.40 -5.11
N PRO A 13 0.33 0.19 -4.40
CA PRO A 13 0.50 1.65 -4.36
C PRO A 13 0.72 2.24 -5.74
N LYS A 14 0.07 3.33 -6.18
CA LYS A 14 0.20 3.78 -7.59
C LYS A 14 1.66 4.10 -7.96
N PRO A 15 2.16 3.70 -9.15
CA PRO A 15 3.56 3.91 -9.52
C PRO A 15 3.88 5.41 -9.62
N ALA A 16 2.92 6.20 -10.13
CA ALA A 16 3.03 7.66 -10.18
C ALA A 16 3.20 8.29 -8.79
N GLY A 17 2.53 7.75 -7.76
CA GLY A 17 2.68 8.24 -6.38
C GLY A 17 4.07 7.94 -5.83
N ILE A 18 4.57 6.73 -6.05
CA ILE A 18 5.93 6.34 -5.63
C ILE A 18 6.98 7.22 -6.33
N LEU A 19 6.82 7.43 -7.65
CA LEU A 19 7.73 8.27 -8.44
C LEU A 19 7.71 9.72 -7.95
N ALA A 20 6.54 10.28 -7.63
CA ALA A 20 6.43 11.62 -7.08
C ALA A 20 7.18 11.75 -5.74
N VAL A 21 7.07 10.75 -4.85
CA VAL A 21 7.81 10.74 -3.58
C VAL A 21 9.31 10.61 -3.81
N ALA A 22 9.75 9.77 -4.75
CA ALA A 22 11.16 9.63 -5.11
C ALA A 22 11.74 10.94 -5.65
N LEU A 23 11.03 11.60 -6.57
CA LEU A 23 11.42 12.89 -7.13
C LEU A 23 11.48 13.99 -6.06
N LEU A 24 10.50 14.02 -5.15
CA LEU A 24 10.51 14.94 -4.02
C LEU A 24 11.71 14.70 -3.10
N GLY A 25 12.03 13.43 -2.79
CA GLY A 25 13.20 13.06 -2.01
C GLY A 25 14.50 13.50 -2.69
N LEU A 26 14.62 13.29 -3.99
CA LEU A 26 15.79 13.72 -4.76
C LEU A 26 15.93 15.25 -4.78
N ALA A 27 14.84 15.97 -5.07
CA ALA A 27 14.82 17.43 -5.08
C ALA A 27 15.19 18.01 -3.70
N LEU A 28 14.69 17.42 -2.61
CA LEU A 28 15.03 17.82 -1.25
C LEU A 28 16.51 17.56 -0.94
N GLY A 29 17.06 16.44 -1.39
CA GLY A 29 18.49 16.13 -1.25
C GLY A 29 19.38 17.13 -1.96
N ILE A 30 19.04 17.48 -3.21
CA ILE A 30 19.75 18.51 -3.98
C ILE A 30 19.61 19.88 -3.32
N ALA A 31 18.41 20.25 -2.88
CA ALA A 31 18.18 21.53 -2.23
C ALA A 31 18.94 21.64 -0.90
N SER A 32 19.03 20.54 -0.14
CA SER A 32 19.81 20.45 1.09
C SER A 32 21.28 20.76 0.86
N THR A 33 21.88 20.22 -0.20
CA THR A 33 23.31 20.44 -0.49
C THR A 33 23.60 21.82 -1.07
N LEU A 34 22.68 22.39 -1.87
CA LEU A 34 22.90 23.66 -2.56
C LEU A 34 22.49 24.89 -1.75
N PHE A 35 21.43 24.81 -0.95
CA PHE A 35 20.84 25.98 -0.30
C PHE A 35 20.96 26.00 1.22
N VAL A 36 21.25 24.85 1.87
CA VAL A 36 21.39 24.81 3.34
C VAL A 36 22.85 24.98 3.73
N THR A 37 23.15 26.13 4.32
CA THR A 37 24.50 26.57 4.64
C THR A 37 24.97 26.11 6.02
N ASP A 38 24.05 25.89 6.95
CA ASP A 38 24.35 25.39 8.29
C ASP A 38 24.45 23.86 8.30
N ALA A 39 25.45 23.34 9.02
CA ALA A 39 25.70 21.90 9.08
C ALA A 39 24.53 21.09 9.69
N PRO A 40 23.88 21.52 10.79
CA PRO A 40 22.76 20.79 11.36
C PRO A 40 21.55 20.71 10.44
N GLY A 41 21.13 21.83 9.83
CA GLY A 41 20.01 21.88 8.91
C GLY A 41 20.23 21.01 7.68
N ARG A 42 21.46 21.02 7.13
CA ARG A 42 21.81 20.18 5.98
C ARG A 42 21.74 18.70 6.32
N LEU A 43 22.22 18.30 7.51
CA LEU A 43 22.12 16.92 7.97
C LEU A 43 20.66 16.48 8.12
N LEU A 44 19.81 17.29 8.76
CA LEU A 44 18.39 16.98 8.93
C LEU A 44 17.67 16.86 7.58
N ALA A 45 17.91 17.79 6.65
CA ALA A 45 17.30 17.76 5.33
C ALA A 45 17.81 16.58 4.48
N ALA A 46 19.09 16.22 4.58
CA ALA A 46 19.64 15.04 3.92
C ALA A 46 19.04 13.74 4.47
N LEU A 47 18.85 13.64 5.80
CA LEU A 47 18.18 12.49 6.42
C LEU A 47 16.72 12.40 5.99
N ALA A 48 16.01 13.52 5.90
CA ALA A 48 14.64 13.55 5.39
C ALA A 48 14.56 13.09 3.92
N ALA A 49 15.46 13.59 3.07
CA ALA A 49 15.58 13.16 1.67
C ALA A 49 15.84 11.65 1.56
N LEU A 50 16.78 11.13 2.35
CA LEU A 50 17.08 9.71 2.40
C LEU A 50 15.88 8.88 2.86
N GLY A 51 15.16 9.33 3.88
CA GLY A 51 13.93 8.70 4.36
C GLY A 51 12.86 8.60 3.26
N LEU A 52 12.66 9.66 2.48
CA LEU A 52 11.73 9.66 1.34
C LEU A 52 12.16 8.66 0.24
N LEU A 53 13.45 8.62 -0.08
CA LEU A 53 13.99 7.68 -1.07
C LEU A 53 13.85 6.23 -0.61
N ILE A 54 14.16 5.93 0.66
CA ILE A 54 13.94 4.60 1.25
C ILE A 54 12.47 4.24 1.22
N PHE A 55 11.58 5.16 1.61
CA PHE A 55 10.13 4.93 1.58
C PHE A 55 9.62 4.63 0.18
N ALA A 56 10.10 5.35 -0.83
CA ALA A 56 9.76 5.09 -2.23
C ALA A 56 10.26 3.70 -2.69
N ALA A 57 11.50 3.35 -2.36
CA ALA A 57 12.09 2.05 -2.69
C ALA A 57 11.33 0.89 -2.03
N VAL A 58 10.99 1.02 -0.74
CA VAL A 58 10.16 0.04 0.00
C VAL A 58 8.78 -0.08 -0.61
N SER A 59 8.13 1.05 -0.90
CA SER A 59 6.80 1.07 -1.53
C SER A 59 6.81 0.43 -2.92
N TRP A 60 7.91 0.57 -3.67
CA TRP A 60 8.09 -0.11 -4.94
C TRP A 60 8.29 -1.61 -4.79
N ARG A 61 9.08 -2.04 -3.79
CA ARG A 61 9.39 -3.45 -3.56
C ARG A 61 8.19 -4.25 -3.02
N CYS A 62 7.28 -3.61 -2.31
CA CYS A 62 6.04 -4.22 -1.80
C CYS A 62 4.90 -4.27 -2.83
N ARG A 63 5.18 -4.21 -4.15
CA ARG A 63 4.17 -4.28 -5.22
C ARG A 63 4.16 -5.64 -5.91
N PRO A 64 2.98 -6.27 -6.14
CA PRO A 64 1.62 -5.93 -5.68
C PRO A 64 1.30 -6.35 -4.22
N LYS A 65 0.68 -5.46 -3.43
CA LYS A 65 0.48 -5.69 -1.99
C LYS A 65 -0.69 -6.63 -1.70
N LEU A 66 -1.72 -6.63 -2.54
CA LEU A 66 -2.85 -7.56 -2.46
C LEU A 66 -3.23 -8.02 -3.87
N ARG A 67 -3.29 -9.32 -4.07
CA ARG A 67 -3.72 -9.96 -5.32
C ARG A 67 -4.81 -10.97 -5.02
N LEU A 68 -5.88 -10.90 -5.80
CA LEU A 68 -6.89 -11.94 -5.85
C LEU A 68 -6.37 -13.08 -6.74
N ALA A 69 -6.07 -14.22 -6.13
CA ALA A 69 -5.71 -15.45 -6.83
C ALA A 69 -6.85 -16.48 -6.74
N ASP A 70 -6.81 -17.52 -7.57
CA ASP A 70 -7.85 -18.56 -7.59
C ASP A 70 -7.93 -19.28 -6.23
N ASP A 71 -6.78 -19.61 -5.66
CA ASP A 71 -6.65 -20.33 -4.39
C ASP A 71 -6.83 -19.45 -3.14
N GLY A 72 -6.86 -18.12 -3.27
CA GLY A 72 -6.92 -17.21 -2.12
C GLY A 72 -6.40 -15.80 -2.36
N LEU A 73 -6.17 -15.07 -1.26
CA LEU A 73 -5.56 -13.73 -1.28
C LEU A 73 -4.05 -13.87 -1.17
N GLN A 74 -3.33 -13.41 -2.19
CA GLN A 74 -1.88 -13.33 -2.16
C GLN A 74 -1.47 -11.93 -1.74
N MET A 75 -0.64 -11.84 -0.71
CA MET A 75 -0.05 -10.59 -0.26
C MET A 75 1.46 -10.62 -0.43
N GLN A 76 2.01 -9.50 -0.88
CA GLN A 76 3.45 -9.30 -0.92
C GLN A 76 3.87 -8.41 0.24
N GLY A 77 4.62 -8.98 1.16
CA GLY A 77 5.39 -8.22 2.14
C GLY A 77 6.72 -7.75 1.55
N LEU A 78 7.50 -7.01 2.36
CA LEU A 78 8.81 -6.50 1.96
C LEU A 78 9.82 -7.60 1.59
N THR A 79 9.70 -8.76 2.25
CA THR A 79 10.59 -9.91 2.10
C THR A 79 9.88 -11.22 1.83
N ARG A 80 8.59 -11.35 2.16
CA ARG A 80 7.87 -12.62 2.09
C ARG A 80 6.52 -12.47 1.42
N HIS A 81 6.17 -13.44 0.59
CA HIS A 81 4.81 -13.61 0.09
C HIS A 81 4.00 -14.41 1.11
N THR A 82 2.78 -13.97 1.37
CA THR A 82 1.82 -14.68 2.22
C THR A 82 0.59 -15.00 1.38
N LEU A 83 0.32 -16.29 1.18
CA LEU A 83 -0.93 -16.75 0.59
C LEU A 83 -1.92 -17.04 1.72
N LEU A 84 -3.02 -16.31 1.73
CA LEU A 84 -4.16 -16.52 2.61
C LEU A 84 -5.20 -17.33 1.84
N PRO A 85 -5.32 -18.64 2.08
CA PRO A 85 -6.36 -19.43 1.45
C PRO A 85 -7.74 -18.90 1.87
N ARG A 86 -8.75 -19.05 1.01
CA ARG A 86 -10.10 -18.52 1.27
C ARG A 86 -10.69 -18.96 2.59
N THR A 87 -10.43 -20.20 3.00
CA THR A 87 -10.88 -20.79 4.27
C THR A 87 -10.23 -20.19 5.50
N ALA A 88 -9.08 -19.52 5.34
CA ALA A 88 -8.39 -18.87 6.44
C ALA A 88 -8.80 -17.40 6.61
N VAL A 89 -9.59 -16.83 5.69
CA VAL A 89 -10.09 -15.46 5.83
C VAL A 89 -11.36 -15.52 6.65
N ASP A 90 -11.33 -14.97 7.86
CA ASP A 90 -12.46 -14.99 8.80
C ASP A 90 -13.42 -13.85 8.53
N SER A 91 -12.89 -12.64 8.33
CA SER A 91 -13.69 -11.47 8.01
C SER A 91 -12.92 -10.44 7.19
N VAL A 92 -13.63 -9.69 6.35
CA VAL A 92 -13.10 -8.54 5.63
C VAL A 92 -13.98 -7.35 5.93
N LYS A 93 -13.42 -6.28 6.50
CA LYS A 93 -14.17 -5.09 6.93
C LYS A 93 -13.54 -3.82 6.41
N VAL A 94 -14.33 -2.75 6.33
CA VAL A 94 -13.83 -1.41 6.04
C VAL A 94 -14.08 -0.52 7.24
N THR A 95 -13.01 -0.07 7.87
CA THR A 95 -13.09 0.84 9.02
C THR A 95 -12.81 2.26 8.56
N GLU A 96 -13.66 3.20 8.97
CA GLU A 96 -13.49 4.62 8.68
C GLU A 96 -13.04 5.38 9.94
N PHE A 97 -11.91 6.06 9.83
CA PHE A 97 -11.38 6.93 10.87
C PHE A 97 -11.50 8.39 10.44
N ARG A 98 -11.92 9.27 11.35
CA ARG A 98 -11.87 10.72 11.14
C ARG A 98 -10.73 11.31 11.96
N ARG A 99 -9.68 11.81 11.29
CA ARG A 99 -8.54 12.45 11.97
C ARG A 99 -8.24 13.80 11.32
N LEU A 100 -8.19 14.86 12.13
CA LEU A 100 -7.93 16.24 11.67
C LEU A 100 -8.84 16.68 10.51
N GLY A 101 -10.14 16.36 10.61
CA GLY A 101 -11.13 16.68 9.56
C GLY A 101 -11.03 15.85 8.27
N ARG A 102 -10.05 14.95 8.15
CA ARG A 102 -9.93 14.01 7.02
C ARG A 102 -10.55 12.67 7.39
N ARG A 103 -11.39 12.15 6.49
CA ARG A 103 -11.89 10.77 6.55
C ARG A 103 -10.87 9.86 5.87
N THR A 104 -10.36 8.89 6.61
CA THR A 104 -9.44 7.87 6.11
C THR A 104 -10.10 6.51 6.29
N ARG A 105 -10.17 5.74 5.22
CA ARG A 105 -10.66 4.36 5.25
C ARG A 105 -9.50 3.39 5.27
N LEU A 106 -9.70 2.27 5.93
CA LEU A 106 -8.80 1.13 6.00
C LEU A 106 -9.58 -0.13 5.66
N LEU A 107 -8.96 -1.02 4.90
CA LEU A 107 -9.43 -2.39 4.68
C LEU A 107 -8.79 -3.27 5.73
N GLU A 108 -9.60 -3.95 6.52
CA GLU A 108 -9.17 -4.91 7.54
C GLU A 108 -9.50 -6.32 7.05
N ILE A 109 -8.51 -7.21 7.09
CA ILE A 109 -8.67 -8.63 6.75
C ILE A 109 -8.20 -9.43 7.97
N GLU A 110 -9.12 -10.18 8.55
CA GLU A 110 -8.88 -11.06 9.69
C GLU A 110 -8.65 -12.49 9.21
N SER A 111 -7.62 -13.15 9.76
CA SER A 111 -7.25 -14.51 9.42
C SER A 111 -6.54 -15.21 10.58
N GLY A 112 -7.28 -16.02 11.33
CA GLY A 112 -6.88 -16.57 12.62
C GLY A 112 -6.40 -15.46 13.54
N ASP A 113 -5.16 -15.59 14.03
CA ASP A 113 -4.54 -14.59 14.91
C ASP A 113 -3.95 -13.37 14.17
N ARG A 114 -4.20 -13.23 12.86
CA ARG A 114 -3.62 -12.16 12.03
C ARG A 114 -4.68 -11.14 11.64
N LEU A 115 -4.44 -9.89 12.02
CA LEU A 115 -5.18 -8.73 11.51
C LEU A 115 -4.31 -7.98 10.52
N ILE A 116 -4.74 -7.94 9.26
CA ILE A 116 -4.07 -7.22 8.18
C ILE A 116 -4.84 -5.95 7.91
N VAL A 117 -4.16 -4.81 8.02
CA VAL A 117 -4.77 -3.49 7.78
C VAL A 117 -4.10 -2.84 6.58
N LEU A 118 -4.89 -2.54 5.55
CA LEU A 118 -4.44 -1.94 4.30
C LEU A 118 -5.10 -0.58 4.09
N ASN A 119 -4.29 0.43 3.80
CA ASN A 119 -4.79 1.78 3.54
C ASN A 119 -4.90 2.07 2.03
N ARG A 120 -5.36 3.28 1.69
CA ARG A 120 -5.46 3.73 0.29
C ARG A 120 -4.10 3.78 -0.44
N TRP A 121 -3.02 4.15 0.26
CA TRP A 121 -1.68 4.15 -0.34
C TRP A 121 -1.28 2.74 -0.72
N ASP A 122 -1.55 1.77 0.13
CA ASP A 122 -1.22 0.36 -0.06
C ASP A 122 -2.00 -0.31 -1.18
N LEU A 123 -3.29 0.00 -1.31
CA LEU A 123 -4.17 -0.60 -2.32
C LEU A 123 -4.12 0.14 -3.66
N GLY A 124 -3.66 1.40 -3.66
CA GLY A 124 -3.69 2.28 -4.83
C GLY A 124 -5.10 2.73 -5.24
N THR A 125 -6.15 2.28 -4.55
CA THR A 125 -7.55 2.69 -4.77
C THR A 125 -8.30 2.86 -3.44
N ASP A 126 -9.55 3.29 -3.46
CA ASP A 126 -10.37 3.36 -2.24
C ASP A 126 -10.53 1.95 -1.64
N PRO A 127 -10.23 1.75 -0.34
CA PRO A 127 -10.46 0.48 0.36
C PRO A 127 -11.87 -0.09 0.18
N ARG A 128 -12.89 0.77 0.00
CA ARG A 128 -14.26 0.34 -0.26
C ARG A 128 -14.41 -0.37 -1.61
N ASP A 129 -13.73 0.11 -2.65
CA ASP A 129 -13.78 -0.54 -3.98
C ASP A 129 -13.17 -1.94 -3.93
N VAL A 130 -12.11 -2.09 -3.13
CA VAL A 130 -11.49 -3.40 -2.88
C VAL A 130 -12.42 -4.30 -2.09
N TYR A 131 -13.07 -3.78 -1.05
CA TYR A 131 -14.07 -4.52 -0.28
C TYR A 131 -15.21 -5.03 -1.16
N GLU A 132 -15.78 -4.19 -2.02
CA GLU A 132 -16.85 -4.63 -2.94
C GLU A 132 -16.34 -5.69 -3.93
N ALA A 133 -15.09 -5.57 -4.39
CA ALA A 133 -14.48 -6.59 -5.23
C ALA A 133 -14.28 -7.93 -4.50
N LEU A 134 -13.90 -7.91 -3.22
CA LEU A 134 -13.76 -9.10 -2.38
C LEU A 134 -15.12 -9.72 -2.04
N ARG A 135 -16.11 -8.88 -1.75
CA ARG A 135 -17.50 -9.31 -1.53
C ARG A 135 -18.09 -9.97 -2.77
N ALA A 136 -17.86 -9.40 -3.95
CA ALA A 136 -18.24 -9.99 -5.23
C ALA A 136 -17.54 -11.34 -5.48
N ALA A 137 -16.32 -11.51 -4.96
CA ALA A 137 -15.58 -12.76 -4.99
C ALA A 137 -15.98 -13.75 -3.86
N ARG A 138 -17.06 -13.48 -3.12
CA ARG A 138 -17.63 -14.31 -2.04
C ARG A 138 -16.69 -14.50 -0.84
N TYR A 139 -15.88 -13.49 -0.51
CA TYR A 139 -15.20 -13.45 0.79
C TYR A 139 -16.19 -13.08 1.91
N PRO A 140 -15.94 -13.53 3.15
CA PRO A 140 -16.78 -13.16 4.29
C PRO A 140 -16.69 -11.65 4.57
N ALA A 141 -17.82 -11.08 4.96
CA ALA A 141 -17.99 -9.67 5.30
C ALA A 141 -17.81 -9.41 6.79
#